data_AF-A0A2L2YLD9-F1
#
_entry.id   AF-A0A2L2YLD9-F1
#
_cell.length_a   1.000
_cell.length_b   1.000
_cell.length_c   1.000
_cell.angle_alpha   90.00
_cell.angle_beta   90.00
_cell.angle_gamma   90.00
#
_symmetry.space_group_name_H-M   'P 1'
#
loop_
_entity.id
_entity.type
_entity.pdbx_description
1 polymer ?
#
loop_
_entity_poly.entity_id
_entity_poly.type
_entity_poly.pdbx_seq_one_letter_code
_entity_poly.pdbx_strand_id
1 'polypeptide(L)'
;IKQLYSRSQFSVCEQKFIKIEEVPNVEISLRSVATAQSLGTRQGFKKCSCKTQCVNKKCFCFRNNVLCNSKCHFSNPCCNK
;
A
#
# COMPACT_ATOMS: atom_id res chain seq x y z
N ILE A 1 -13.16 24.43 -39.18
CA ILE A 1 -14.05 25.29 -38.35
C ILE A 1 -13.96 24.79 -36.91
N LYS A 2 -13.42 25.59 -35.98
CA LYS A 2 -13.47 25.27 -34.54
C LYS A 2 -14.86 25.64 -34.04
N GLN A 3 -15.73 24.64 -33.93
CA GLN A 3 -17.08 24.78 -33.38
C GLN A 3 -17.04 24.65 -31.86
N LEU A 4 -17.77 25.51 -31.15
CA LEU A 4 -18.03 25.34 -29.72
C LEU A 4 -19.14 24.30 -29.52
N TYR A 5 -19.05 23.51 -28.46
CA TYR A 5 -20.04 22.47 -28.17
C TYR A 5 -21.40 23.06 -27.78
N SER A 6 -22.48 22.50 -28.32
CA SER A 6 -23.85 22.86 -27.94
C SER A 6 -24.29 22.10 -26.68
N ARG A 7 -25.27 22.62 -25.93
CA ARG A 7 -25.76 22.01 -24.69
C ARG A 7 -26.23 20.55 -24.89
N SER A 8 -26.81 20.23 -26.04
CA SER A 8 -27.29 18.88 -26.36
C SER A 8 -26.18 17.88 -26.67
N GLN A 9 -24.93 18.33 -26.75
CA GLN A 9 -23.74 17.49 -26.97
C GLN A 9 -23.07 17.07 -25.66
N PHE A 10 -23.59 17.50 -24.50
CA PHE A 10 -23.12 17.07 -23.19
C PHE A 10 -24.06 16.03 -22.61
N SER A 11 -23.52 14.88 -22.22
CA SER A 11 -24.20 13.90 -21.39
C SER A 11 -23.85 14.15 -19.92
N VAL A 12 -24.80 13.88 -19.01
CA VAL A 12 -24.53 13.87 -17.57
C VAL A 12 -23.50 12.77 -17.30
N CYS A 13 -22.40 13.13 -16.63
CA CYS A 13 -21.42 12.15 -16.18
C CYS A 13 -21.87 11.61 -14.83
N GLU A 14 -22.35 10.37 -14.80
CA GLU A 14 -22.67 9.68 -13.54
C GLU A 14 -21.37 9.27 -12.84
N GLN A 15 -20.83 10.18 -12.04
CA GLN A 15 -19.65 9.92 -11.23
C GLN A 15 -20.06 9.73 -9.76
N LYS A 16 -19.47 8.72 -9.11
CA LYS A 16 -19.57 8.57 -7.66
C LYS A 16 -18.60 9.55 -7.02
N PHE A 17 -19.11 10.72 -6.66
CA PHE A 17 -18.37 11.68 -5.85
C PHE A 17 -18.36 11.27 -4.38
N ILE A 18 -17.30 11.64 -3.69
CA ILE A 18 -17.19 11.49 -2.24
C ILE A 18 -18.16 12.48 -1.59
N LYS A 19 -18.96 12.02 -0.64
CA LYS A 19 -19.86 12.90 0.13
C LYS A 19 -19.11 13.59 1.25
N ILE A 20 -19.62 14.72 1.73
CA ILE A 20 -19.02 15.44 2.87
C ILE A 20 -18.98 14.54 4.11
N GLU A 21 -19.97 13.68 4.30
CA GLU A 21 -20.03 12.73 5.41
C GLU A 21 -18.91 11.66 5.36
N GLU A 22 -18.33 11.41 4.19
CA GLU A 22 -17.24 10.45 3.98
C GLU A 22 -15.85 11.08 4.22
N VAL A 23 -15.78 12.41 4.33
CA VAL A 23 -14.53 13.13 4.58
C VAL A 23 -14.32 13.30 6.09
N PRO A 24 -13.22 12.81 6.67
CA PRO A 24 -12.92 13.02 8.08
C PRO A 24 -12.79 14.52 8.39
N ASN A 25 -13.44 15.00 9.45
CA ASN A 25 -13.28 16.39 9.94
C ASN A 25 -11.98 16.61 10.74
N VAL A 26 -10.92 15.87 10.40
CA VAL A 26 -9.63 15.90 11.08
C VAL A 26 -8.52 16.04 10.04
N GLU A 27 -7.55 16.92 10.32
CA GLU A 27 -6.37 17.02 9.49
C GLU A 27 -5.51 15.77 9.66
N ILE A 28 -5.39 15.01 8.57
CA ILE A 28 -4.59 13.79 8.51
C ILE A 28 -3.61 13.88 7.35
N SER A 29 -2.37 13.49 7.60
CA SER A 29 -1.38 13.45 6.52
C SER A 29 -1.73 12.34 5.52
N LEU A 30 -1.53 12.60 4.22
CA LEU A 30 -1.65 11.56 3.19
C LEU A 30 -0.79 10.33 3.52
N ARG A 31 0.39 10.57 4.11
CA ARG A 31 1.32 9.51 4.53
C ARG A 31 0.73 8.59 5.60
N SER A 32 0.02 9.14 6.60
CA SER A 32 -0.59 8.33 7.66
C SER A 32 -1.76 7.50 7.14
N VAL A 33 -2.60 8.08 6.29
CA VAL A 33 -3.70 7.36 5.64
C VAL A 33 -3.18 6.23 4.76
N ALA A 34 -2.21 6.52 3.89
CA ALA A 34 -1.59 5.51 3.04
C ALA A 34 -0.93 4.38 3.86
N THR A 35 -0.34 4.71 5.02
CA THR A 35 0.21 3.69 5.92
C THR A 35 -0.89 2.82 6.52
N ALA A 36 -1.99 3.43 7.00
CA ALA A 36 -3.10 2.71 7.62
C ALA A 36 -3.83 1.80 6.61
N GLN A 37 -3.94 2.23 5.35
CA GLN A 37 -4.57 1.47 4.27
C GLN A 37 -3.63 0.45 3.60
N SER A 38 -2.33 0.48 3.89
CA SER A 38 -1.37 -0.43 3.25
C SER A 38 -1.51 -1.87 3.77
N LEU A 39 -1.61 -2.84 2.86
CA LEU A 39 -1.43 -4.25 3.20
C LEU A 39 0.06 -4.54 3.43
N GLY A 40 0.46 -4.61 4.71
CA GLY A 40 1.80 -5.02 5.11
C GLY A 40 2.56 -3.95 5.87
N THR A 41 3.82 -3.69 5.47
CA THR A 41 4.61 -2.60 6.05
C THR A 41 4.40 -1.32 5.24
N ARG A 42 4.82 -0.17 5.79
CA ARG A 42 4.69 1.20 5.21
C ARG A 42 5.13 1.35 3.74
N GLN A 43 5.83 0.36 3.16
CA GLN A 43 6.28 0.33 1.77
C GLN A 43 5.55 -0.70 0.88
N GLY A 44 4.49 -1.35 1.37
CA GLY A 44 3.65 -2.27 0.57
C GLY A 44 4.21 -3.69 0.39
N PHE A 45 5.32 -4.04 1.05
CA PHE A 45 5.84 -5.41 1.04
C PHE A 45 6.19 -5.90 2.45
N LYS A 46 5.99 -7.19 2.70
CA LYS A 46 6.42 -7.86 3.92
C LYS A 46 7.88 -8.28 3.74
N LYS A 47 8.79 -7.66 4.49
CA LYS A 47 10.19 -8.09 4.60
C LYS A 47 10.63 -8.16 6.05
N CYS A 48 11.54 -9.08 6.36
CA CYS A 48 12.31 -9.00 7.60
C CYS A 48 13.55 -8.12 7.38
N SER A 49 14.06 -7.53 8.46
CA SER A 49 15.32 -6.77 8.48
C SER A 49 16.45 -7.57 9.13
N CYS A 50 16.34 -8.90 9.16
CA CYS A 50 17.31 -9.77 9.81
C CYS A 50 18.65 -9.76 9.07
N LYS A 51 19.73 -9.67 9.84
CA LYS A 51 21.11 -9.82 9.34
C LYS A 51 21.62 -11.27 9.47
N THR A 52 20.91 -12.09 10.25
CA THR A 52 21.23 -13.50 10.54
C THR A 52 20.28 -14.43 9.78
N GLN A 53 20.50 -15.75 9.89
CA GLN A 53 19.85 -16.80 9.09
C GLN A 53 18.34 -17.03 9.33
N CYS A 54 17.61 -16.12 9.99
CA CYS A 54 16.15 -16.18 10.16
C CYS A 54 15.58 -17.46 10.82
N VAL A 55 16.35 -18.10 11.70
CA VAL A 55 15.98 -19.39 12.34
C VAL A 55 15.06 -19.27 13.56
N ASN A 56 14.89 -18.07 14.11
CA ASN A 56 14.13 -17.87 15.35
C ASN A 56 13.03 -16.83 15.17
N LYS A 57 12.13 -16.76 16.16
CA LYS A 57 11.00 -15.81 16.21
C LYS A 57 11.42 -14.33 16.30
N LYS A 58 12.72 -13.99 16.34
CA LYS A 58 13.19 -12.61 16.13
C LYS A 58 13.03 -12.19 14.67
N CYS A 59 12.99 -13.15 13.73
CA CYS A 59 12.64 -12.87 12.35
C CYS A 59 11.15 -12.63 12.19
N PHE A 60 10.79 -11.49 11.59
CA PHE A 60 9.41 -11.13 11.29
C PHE A 60 8.74 -12.17 10.38
N CYS A 61 9.43 -12.65 9.35
CA CYS A 61 8.88 -13.63 8.43
C CYS A 61 8.63 -14.97 9.15
N PHE A 62 9.65 -15.50 9.83
CA PHE A 62 9.54 -16.73 10.62
C PHE A 62 8.43 -16.66 11.69
N ARG A 63 8.35 -15.54 12.42
CA ARG A 63 7.32 -15.32 13.47
C ARG A 63 5.90 -15.34 12.91
N ASN A 64 5.71 -14.86 11.69
CA ASN A 64 4.40 -14.84 11.02
C ASN A 64 4.17 -16.08 10.15
N ASN A 65 5.02 -17.12 10.26
CA ASN A 65 4.97 -18.34 9.44
C ASN A 65 5.00 -18.03 7.93
N VAL A 66 5.79 -17.03 7.53
CA VAL A 66 6.02 -16.66 6.12
C VAL A 66 7.48 -16.88 5.77
N LEU A 67 7.74 -17.38 4.56
CA LEU A 67 9.09 -17.55 4.04
C LEU A 67 9.72 -16.21 3.61
N CYS A 68 11.03 -16.08 3.80
CA CYS A 68 11.78 -14.91 3.35
C CYS A 68 11.96 -14.95 1.83
N ASN A 69 11.61 -13.85 1.17
CA ASN A 69 11.82 -13.68 -0.27
C ASN A 69 13.11 -12.87 -0.56
N SER A 70 13.40 -12.65 -1.85
CA SER A 70 14.55 -11.86 -2.33
C SER A 70 14.55 -10.39 -1.86
N LYS A 71 13.43 -9.86 -1.34
CA LYS A 71 13.36 -8.51 -0.77
C LYS A 71 13.77 -8.46 0.71
N CYS A 72 13.89 -9.61 1.38
CA CYS A 72 14.33 -9.73 2.76
C CYS A 72 15.86 -9.70 2.87
N HIS A 73 16.52 -10.46 1.99
CA HIS A 73 17.97 -10.60 1.95
C HIS A 73 18.44 -10.54 0.50
N PHE A 74 19.49 -9.76 0.25
CA PHE A 74 20.13 -9.73 -1.05
C PHE A 74 21.05 -10.94 -1.23
N SER A 75 22.18 -10.97 -0.51
CA SER A 75 23.20 -12.03 -0.64
C SER A 75 23.47 -12.79 0.66
N ASN A 76 22.78 -12.46 1.75
CA ASN A 76 23.02 -13.11 3.04
C ASN A 76 22.38 -14.50 3.09
N PRO A 77 23.04 -15.48 3.74
CA PRO A 77 22.46 -16.80 3.94
C PRO A 77 21.20 -16.69 4.80
N CYS A 78 20.12 -17.32 4.35
CA CYS A 78 18.84 -17.38 5.04
C CYS A 78 18.34 -18.82 5.04
N CYS A 79 17.97 -19.33 6.21
CA CYS A 79 17.43 -20.68 6.38
C CYS A 79 15.90 -20.72 6.32
N ASN A 80 15.22 -19.58 6.33
CA ASN A 80 13.77 -19.46 6.22
C ASN A 80 13.39 -19.01 4.80
N LYS A 81 13.66 -19.85 3.79
CA LYS A 81 13.34 -19.59 2.37
C LYS A 81 12.16 -20.39 1.89
#